data_AF-A0A7M2XEK8-F1
#
_entry.id   AF-A0A7M2XEK8-F1
#
_cell.length_a   1.000
_cell.length_b   1.000
_cell.length_c   1.000
_cell.angle_alpha   90.00
_cell.angle_beta   90.00
_cell.angle_gamma   90.00
#
_symmetry.space_group_name_H-M   'P 1'
#
loop_
_entity.id
_entity.type
_entity.pdbx_description
1 polymer ?
#
loop_
_entity_poly.entity_id
_entity_poly.type
_entity_poly.pdbx_seq_one_letter_code
_entity_poly.pdbx_strand_id
1 'polypeptide(L)'
;MTEPAERSRESRRWLAIGALGLTLMTGSALADWRDDHAILINTTRSMPEWAFFIDKGRMPQRGDLIVFAPPDIPLIRAHFGREPAPFAKRALGMPGDVVTRQGDTILVNGRPVARLKARTTRGETLTPGPTGIVPPGCFYAGTAHKDGFDSRYAEIGFVCRRQIIGSGDAAL
;
A
#
# COMPACT_ATOMS: atom_id res chain seq x y z
N MET A 1 -56.61 -10.21 29.06
CA MET A 1 -55.97 -8.98 29.55
C MET A 1 -54.64 -9.40 30.14
N THR A 2 -53.54 -9.34 29.39
CA THR A 2 -52.20 -9.67 29.90
C THR A 2 -51.72 -8.60 30.86
N GLU A 3 -51.15 -9.01 31.99
CA GLU A 3 -50.72 -8.13 33.07
C GLU A 3 -49.62 -7.17 32.57
N PRO A 4 -49.66 -5.87 32.93
CA PRO A 4 -48.67 -4.88 32.46
C PRO A 4 -47.20 -5.27 32.74
N ALA A 5 -46.95 -6.09 33.76
CA ALA A 5 -45.65 -6.64 34.09
C ALA A 5 -45.10 -7.60 33.01
N GLU A 6 -45.94 -8.49 32.45
CA GLU A 6 -45.55 -9.43 31.39
C GLU A 6 -45.18 -8.70 30.10
N ARG A 7 -45.97 -7.69 29.72
CA ARG A 7 -45.74 -6.86 28.53
C ARG A 7 -44.42 -6.08 28.61
N SER A 8 -43.98 -5.70 29.82
CA SER A 8 -42.68 -5.05 30.06
C SER A 8 -41.48 -6.01 30.00
N ARG A 9 -41.70 -7.28 30.35
CA ARG A 9 -40.67 -8.33 30.29
C ARG A 9 -40.48 -8.81 28.85
N GLU A 10 -41.55 -8.92 28.09
CA GLU A 10 -41.52 -9.20 26.65
C GLU A 10 -40.86 -8.07 25.85
N SER A 11 -41.21 -6.80 26.12
CA SER A 11 -40.58 -5.67 25.45
C SER A 11 -39.07 -5.60 25.72
N ARG A 12 -38.64 -5.85 26.97
CA ARG A 12 -37.21 -5.96 27.34
C ARG A 12 -36.50 -7.10 26.60
N ARG A 13 -37.17 -8.25 26.41
CA ARG A 13 -36.62 -9.38 25.64
C ARG A 13 -36.44 -9.02 24.16
N TRP A 14 -37.44 -8.40 23.53
CA TRP A 14 -37.34 -7.96 22.14
C TRP A 14 -36.28 -6.86 21.95
N LEU A 15 -36.16 -5.93 22.90
CA LEU A 15 -35.07 -4.94 22.89
C LEU A 15 -33.70 -5.60 23.01
N ALA A 16 -33.54 -6.59 23.88
CA ALA A 16 -32.28 -7.33 24.02
C ALA A 16 -31.94 -8.14 22.76
N ILE A 17 -32.93 -8.82 22.16
CA ILE A 17 -32.77 -9.54 20.89
C ILE A 17 -32.41 -8.57 19.76
N GLY A 18 -33.09 -7.42 19.68
CA GLY A 18 -32.78 -6.38 18.71
C GLY A 18 -31.36 -5.82 18.87
N ALA A 19 -30.93 -5.56 20.10
CA ALA A 19 -29.58 -5.09 20.40
C ALA A 19 -28.51 -6.14 20.04
N LEU A 20 -28.76 -7.42 20.35
CA LEU A 20 -27.88 -8.51 19.95
C LEU A 20 -27.80 -8.65 18.43
N GLY A 21 -28.94 -8.62 17.73
CA GLY A 21 -29.00 -8.65 16.27
C GLY A 21 -28.21 -7.50 15.64
N LEU A 22 -28.41 -6.27 16.13
CA LEU A 22 -27.66 -5.11 15.66
C LEU A 22 -26.16 -5.25 15.90
N THR A 23 -25.75 -5.80 17.05
CA THR A 23 -24.34 -6.02 17.38
C THR A 23 -23.70 -7.03 16.44
N LEU A 24 -24.38 -8.15 16.17
CA LEU A 24 -23.91 -9.17 15.23
C LEU A 24 -23.81 -8.63 13.80
N MET A 25 -24.83 -7.90 13.33
CA MET A 25 -24.81 -7.28 12.00
C MET A 25 -23.66 -6.27 11.85
N THR A 26 -23.45 -5.42 12.86
CA THR A 26 -22.34 -4.45 12.87
C THR A 26 -21.00 -5.16 12.88
N GLY A 27 -20.85 -6.23 13.66
CA GLY A 27 -19.64 -7.06 13.70
C GLY A 27 -19.33 -7.71 12.36
N SER A 28 -20.32 -8.29 11.68
CA SER A 28 -20.17 -8.85 10.34
C SER A 28 -19.80 -7.80 9.30
N ALA A 29 -20.48 -6.65 9.28
CA ALA A 29 -20.16 -5.57 8.35
C ALA A 29 -18.73 -5.02 8.54
N LEU A 30 -18.26 -4.92 9.78
CA LEU A 30 -16.87 -4.55 10.08
C LEU A 30 -15.89 -5.63 9.66
N ALA A 31 -16.25 -6.91 9.80
CA ALA A 31 -15.44 -8.02 9.34
C ALA A 31 -15.32 -8.04 7.81
N ASP A 32 -16.40 -7.82 7.09
CA ASP A 32 -16.37 -7.75 5.62
C ASP A 32 -15.54 -6.55 5.15
N TRP A 33 -15.72 -5.38 5.78
CA TRP A 33 -14.95 -4.18 5.45
C TRP A 33 -13.45 -4.38 5.63
N ARG A 34 -13.01 -5.02 6.73
CA ARG A 34 -11.58 -5.26 7.01
C ARG A 34 -10.95 -6.27 6.04
N ASP A 35 -11.75 -7.10 5.39
CA ASP A 35 -11.25 -8.10 4.44
C ASP A 35 -10.79 -7.41 3.16
N ASP A 36 -11.48 -6.34 2.75
CA ASP A 36 -11.17 -5.56 1.55
C ASP A 36 -10.35 -4.28 1.83
N HIS A 37 -10.28 -3.81 3.07
CA HIS A 37 -9.61 -2.53 3.39
C HIS A 37 -8.52 -2.69 4.45
N ALA A 38 -7.53 -1.81 4.41
CA ALA A 38 -6.51 -1.70 5.44
C ALA A 38 -6.21 -0.24 5.76
N ILE A 39 -5.88 0.03 7.02
CA ILE A 39 -5.32 1.31 7.47
C ILE A 39 -3.86 1.07 7.81
N LEU A 40 -2.96 1.76 7.13
CA LEU A 40 -1.53 1.74 7.42
C LEU A 40 -1.17 2.98 8.23
N ILE A 41 -0.56 2.79 9.39
CA ILE A 41 -0.03 3.89 10.20
C ILE A 41 1.47 4.02 9.92
N ASN A 42 1.88 5.20 9.45
CA ASN A 42 3.28 5.50 9.22
C ASN A 42 3.96 5.88 10.54
N THR A 43 4.85 5.02 11.01
CA THR A 43 5.64 5.25 12.24
C THR A 43 6.99 5.90 11.97
N THR A 44 7.27 6.29 10.72
CA THR A 44 8.57 6.85 10.28
C THR A 44 8.42 8.21 9.59
N ARG A 45 9.50 8.99 9.54
CA ARG A 45 9.54 10.29 8.81
C ARG A 45 9.75 10.15 7.29
N SER A 46 9.36 9.03 6.70
CA SER A 46 9.65 8.72 5.29
C SER A 46 8.65 9.31 4.31
N MET A 47 7.43 9.59 4.77
CA MET A 47 6.36 10.27 4.04
C MET A 47 5.71 11.30 4.99
N PRO A 48 5.22 12.44 4.48
CA PRO A 48 4.60 13.47 5.30
C PRO A 48 3.31 13.00 5.98
N GLU A 49 2.62 12.03 5.38
CA GLU A 49 1.33 11.55 5.86
C GLU A 49 1.51 10.48 6.97
N TRP A 50 0.67 10.55 8.00
CA TRP A 50 0.72 9.65 9.16
C TRP A 50 -0.14 8.40 9.01
N ALA A 51 -1.15 8.42 8.12
CA ALA A 51 -2.00 7.27 7.84
C ALA A 51 -2.34 7.15 6.34
N PHE A 52 -2.63 5.92 5.91
CA PHE A 52 -3.09 5.61 4.55
C PHE A 52 -4.28 4.66 4.60
N PHE A 53 -5.29 4.95 3.79
CA PHE A 53 -6.39 4.01 3.54
C PHE A 53 -6.08 3.23 2.27
N ILE A 54 -6.14 1.91 2.37
CA ILE A 54 -5.78 1.00 1.29
C ILE A 54 -6.98 0.13 0.96
N ASP A 55 -7.35 0.15 -0.31
CA ASP A 55 -8.27 -0.81 -0.90
C ASP A 55 -7.45 -2.00 -1.39
N LYS A 56 -7.64 -3.16 -0.76
CA LYS A 56 -6.94 -4.39 -1.14
C LYS A 56 -7.40 -4.81 -2.54
N GLY A 57 -6.46 -5.23 -3.37
CA GLY A 57 -6.74 -5.64 -4.75
C GLY A 57 -7.08 -4.52 -5.73
N ARG A 58 -7.32 -3.28 -5.29
CA ARG A 58 -7.44 -2.11 -6.18
C ARG A 58 -6.13 -1.90 -6.92
N MET A 59 -6.21 -1.78 -8.25
CA MET A 59 -5.05 -1.42 -9.05
C MET A 59 -4.73 0.07 -8.88
N PRO A 60 -3.45 0.45 -8.70
CA PRO A 60 -3.06 1.84 -8.54
C PRO A 60 -3.41 2.71 -9.74
N GLN A 61 -3.81 3.95 -9.48
CA GLN A 61 -3.78 5.04 -10.44
C GLN A 61 -2.51 5.89 -10.25
N ARG A 62 -2.24 6.79 -11.20
CA ARG A 62 -1.03 7.63 -11.14
C ARG A 62 -1.11 8.53 -9.90
N GLY A 63 -0.08 8.47 -9.07
CA GLY A 63 0.02 9.26 -7.84
C GLY A 63 -0.45 8.54 -6.58
N ASP A 64 -1.30 7.51 -6.74
CA ASP A 64 -1.79 6.68 -5.64
C ASP A 64 -0.64 6.05 -4.87
N LEU A 65 -0.91 5.75 -3.59
CA LEU A 65 -0.05 4.86 -2.83
C LEU A 65 -0.21 3.44 -3.35
N ILE A 66 0.90 2.80 -3.69
CA ILE A 66 1.00 1.38 -4.01
C ILE A 66 1.63 0.65 -2.83
N VAL A 67 0.91 -0.35 -2.31
CA VAL A 67 1.38 -1.21 -1.22
C VAL A 67 1.69 -2.57 -1.79
N PHE A 68 2.92 -3.03 -1.61
CA PHE A 68 3.38 -4.25 -2.24
C PHE A 68 4.35 -5.05 -1.38
N ALA A 69 4.35 -6.36 -1.57
CA ALA A 69 5.33 -7.26 -0.97
C ALA A 69 6.69 -7.03 -1.65
N PRO A 70 7.74 -6.67 -0.89
CA PRO A 70 9.05 -6.44 -1.47
C PRO A 70 9.67 -7.75 -1.97
N PRO A 71 10.55 -7.71 -2.99
CA PRO A 71 11.21 -8.92 -3.48
C PRO A 71 12.05 -9.62 -2.42
N ASP A 72 12.07 -10.95 -2.48
CA ASP A 72 12.85 -11.74 -1.55
C ASP A 72 14.32 -11.89 -2.02
N ILE A 73 15.14 -10.88 -1.71
CA ILE A 73 16.55 -10.82 -2.10
C ILE A 73 17.48 -10.51 -0.90
N PRO A 74 18.78 -10.87 -0.97
CA PRO A 74 19.72 -10.68 0.14
C PRO A 74 19.78 -9.25 0.69
N LEU A 75 19.74 -8.24 -0.19
CA LEU A 75 19.81 -6.84 0.23
C LEU A 75 18.56 -6.42 1.03
N ILE A 76 17.36 -6.88 0.63
CA ILE A 76 16.13 -6.64 1.39
C ILE A 76 16.21 -7.35 2.74
N ARG A 77 16.64 -8.60 2.77
CA ARG A 77 16.78 -9.35 4.03
C ARG A 77 17.76 -8.69 5.00
N ALA A 78 18.86 -8.15 4.50
CA ALA A 78 19.87 -7.47 5.31
C ALA A 78 19.37 -6.12 5.89
N HIS A 79 18.49 -5.43 5.18
CA HIS A 79 17.96 -4.12 5.62
C HIS A 79 16.67 -4.21 6.43
N PHE A 80 15.83 -5.21 6.14
CA PHE A 80 14.44 -5.29 6.63
C PHE A 80 14.09 -6.64 7.29
N GLY A 81 15.02 -7.60 7.35
CA GLY A 81 14.79 -8.91 7.95
C GLY A 81 14.21 -9.94 6.96
N ARG A 82 14.03 -11.19 7.43
CA ARG A 82 13.56 -12.31 6.58
C ARG A 82 12.09 -12.19 6.17
N GLU A 83 11.30 -11.48 6.97
CA GLU A 83 9.88 -11.22 6.75
C GLU A 83 9.67 -9.70 6.78
N PRO A 84 10.09 -9.00 5.71
CA PRO A 84 9.98 -7.55 5.65
C PRO A 84 8.51 -7.12 5.61
N ALA A 85 8.18 -6.03 6.31
CA ALA A 85 6.88 -5.38 6.15
C ALA A 85 6.66 -4.94 4.69
N PRO A 86 5.39 -4.86 4.23
CA PRO A 86 5.07 -4.34 2.91
C PRO A 86 5.66 -2.96 2.65
N PHE A 87 6.08 -2.72 1.41
CA PHE A 87 6.59 -1.42 1.00
C PHE A 87 5.44 -0.56 0.48
N ALA A 88 5.41 0.69 0.91
CA ALA A 88 4.51 1.71 0.41
C ALA A 88 5.30 2.74 -0.40
N LYS A 89 4.86 3.00 -1.63
CA LYS A 89 5.46 3.96 -2.58
C LYS A 89 4.35 4.66 -3.37
N ARG A 90 4.67 5.67 -4.17
CA ARG A 90 3.72 6.28 -5.10
C ARG A 90 3.85 5.69 -6.50
N ALA A 91 2.73 5.53 -7.21
CA ALA A 91 2.72 5.10 -8.60
C ALA A 91 3.12 6.29 -9.51
N LEU A 92 4.41 6.39 -9.85
CA LEU A 92 4.95 7.48 -10.66
C LEU A 92 4.87 7.17 -12.17
N GLY A 93 4.92 5.90 -12.55
CA GLY A 93 4.71 5.44 -13.91
C GLY A 93 3.66 4.33 -14.00
N MET A 94 2.83 4.41 -15.02
CA MET A 94 1.69 3.54 -15.30
C MET A 94 2.03 2.53 -16.40
N PRO A 95 1.28 1.41 -16.54
CA PRO A 95 1.40 0.52 -17.69
C PRO A 95 1.38 1.31 -19.01
N GLY A 96 2.35 1.05 -19.89
CA GLY A 96 2.51 1.75 -21.15
C GLY A 96 3.35 3.03 -21.11
N ASP A 97 3.64 3.59 -19.92
CA ASP A 97 4.58 4.71 -19.81
C ASP A 97 6.00 4.28 -20.21
N VAL A 98 6.79 5.23 -20.72
CA VAL A 98 8.19 5.02 -21.09
C VAL A 98 9.09 5.55 -19.98
N VAL A 99 9.88 4.66 -19.38
CA VAL A 99 10.91 5.00 -18.41
C VAL A 99 12.25 5.15 -19.12
N THR A 100 12.90 6.29 -18.95
CA THR A 100 14.25 6.54 -19.48
C THR A 100 15.19 6.98 -18.37
N ARG A 101 16.49 6.88 -18.64
CA ARG A 101 17.55 7.34 -17.73
C ARG A 101 18.47 8.30 -18.48
N GLN A 102 18.72 9.46 -17.88
CA GLN A 102 19.73 10.42 -18.33
C GLN A 102 20.71 10.66 -17.19
N GLY A 103 21.92 10.08 -17.30
CA GLY A 103 22.87 10.04 -16.18
C GLY A 103 22.28 9.30 -14.97
N ASP A 104 22.14 10.01 -13.85
CA ASP A 104 21.53 9.52 -12.62
C ASP A 104 20.03 9.80 -12.51
N THR A 105 19.46 10.57 -13.45
CA THR A 105 18.08 11.03 -13.39
C THR A 105 17.17 10.06 -14.14
N ILE A 106 16.11 9.61 -13.47
CA ILE A 106 15.05 8.79 -14.05
C ILE A 106 13.91 9.68 -14.52
N LEU A 107 13.44 9.42 -15.74
CA LEU A 107 12.33 10.13 -16.34
C LEU A 107 11.21 9.14 -16.70
N VAL A 108 9.97 9.56 -16.49
CA VAL A 108 8.77 8.86 -16.96
C VAL A 108 8.09 9.77 -17.99
N ASN A 109 7.95 9.29 -19.22
CA ASN A 109 7.46 10.08 -20.35
C ASN A 109 8.19 11.43 -20.50
N GLY A 110 9.52 11.42 -20.29
CA GLY A 110 10.37 12.60 -20.37
C GLY A 110 10.30 13.57 -19.18
N ARG A 111 9.49 13.28 -18.15
CA ARG A 111 9.43 14.08 -16.91
C ARG A 111 10.33 13.48 -15.84
N PRO A 112 11.22 14.24 -15.19
CA PRO A 112 12.08 13.72 -14.13
C PRO A 112 11.23 13.33 -12.92
N VAL A 113 11.40 12.09 -12.43
CA VAL A 113 10.63 11.56 -11.29
C VAL A 113 11.50 11.16 -10.11
N ALA A 114 12.77 10.81 -10.33
CA ALA A 114 13.65 10.36 -9.28
C ALA A 114 15.14 10.46 -9.68
N ARG A 115 16.04 10.40 -8.70
CA ARG A 115 17.49 10.28 -8.92
C ARG A 115 18.06 9.03 -8.26
N LEU A 116 18.96 8.39 -8.97
CA LEU A 116 19.73 7.22 -8.54
C LEU A 116 20.81 7.63 -7.53
N LYS A 117 21.09 6.73 -6.60
CA LYS A 117 22.28 6.74 -5.77
C LYS A 117 23.07 5.47 -6.03
N ALA A 118 24.40 5.56 -6.08
CA ALA A 118 25.25 4.39 -6.35
C ALA A 118 25.29 3.39 -5.19
N ARG A 119 25.04 3.85 -3.95
CA ARG A 119 25.14 3.05 -2.73
C ARG A 119 24.05 3.38 -1.73
N THR A 120 23.69 2.44 -0.87
CA THR A 120 22.81 2.68 0.30
C THR A 120 23.49 3.62 1.32
N THR A 121 22.83 3.91 2.44
CA THR A 121 23.47 4.58 3.59
C THR A 121 24.45 3.69 4.36
N ARG A 122 24.36 2.37 4.20
CA ARG A 122 25.27 1.38 4.82
C ARG A 122 26.41 0.93 3.89
N GLY A 123 26.44 1.42 2.65
CA GLY A 123 27.56 1.24 1.71
C GLY A 123 27.36 0.15 0.65
N GLU A 124 26.28 -0.63 0.71
CA GLU A 124 25.98 -1.64 -0.32
C GLU A 124 25.73 -0.99 -1.68
N THR A 125 26.20 -1.62 -2.75
CA THR A 125 26.01 -1.14 -4.13
C THR A 125 24.54 -1.27 -4.54
N LEU A 126 24.02 -0.25 -5.23
CA LEU A 126 22.67 -0.24 -5.78
C LEU A 126 22.71 -0.36 -7.30
N THR A 127 21.94 -1.29 -7.85
CA THR A 127 21.91 -1.56 -9.29
C THR A 127 20.85 -0.67 -9.95
N PRO A 128 21.15 0.06 -11.04
CA PRO A 128 20.14 0.85 -11.74
C PRO A 128 18.97 -0.02 -12.20
N GLY A 129 17.75 0.46 -11.95
CA GLY A 129 16.51 -0.22 -12.28
C GLY A 129 16.17 -0.25 -13.76
N PRO A 130 15.03 -0.90 -14.11
CA PRO A 130 14.62 -1.09 -15.49
C PRO A 130 14.25 0.22 -16.17
N THR A 131 14.59 0.32 -17.45
CA THR A 131 14.13 1.34 -18.39
C THR A 131 13.32 0.69 -19.51
N GLY A 132 12.62 1.49 -20.31
CA GLY A 132 11.73 1.05 -21.37
C GLY A 132 10.26 1.19 -21.01
N ILE A 133 9.40 0.50 -21.75
CA ILE A 133 7.95 0.53 -21.55
C ILE A 133 7.60 -0.24 -20.28
N VAL A 134 6.82 0.38 -19.39
CA VAL A 134 6.28 -0.29 -18.21
C VAL A 134 5.29 -1.38 -18.68
N PRO A 135 5.50 -2.66 -18.32
CA PRO A 135 4.65 -3.74 -18.81
C PRO A 135 3.19 -3.64 -18.35
N PRO A 136 2.25 -4.28 -19.07
CA PRO A 136 0.86 -4.40 -18.62
C PRO A 136 0.76 -4.95 -17.19
N GLY A 137 -0.02 -4.27 -16.35
CA GLY A 137 -0.21 -4.65 -14.94
C GLY A 137 1.01 -4.41 -14.04
N CYS A 138 2.01 -3.67 -14.52
CA CYS A 138 3.16 -3.23 -13.74
C CYS A 138 3.21 -1.70 -13.63
N PHE A 139 3.90 -1.22 -12.60
CA PHE A 139 3.99 0.19 -12.26
C PHE A 139 5.43 0.55 -11.94
N TYR A 140 5.84 1.78 -12.28
CA TYR A 140 7.07 2.36 -11.76
C TYR A 140 6.73 3.03 -10.42
N ALA A 141 7.14 2.40 -9.33
CA ALA A 141 6.85 2.85 -7.98
C ALA A 141 8.02 3.66 -7.42
N GLY A 142 7.77 4.78 -6.77
CA GLY A 142 8.83 5.59 -6.17
C GLY A 142 8.38 6.61 -5.14
N THR A 143 9.35 7.23 -4.48
CA THR A 143 9.13 8.42 -3.63
C THR A 143 10.12 9.53 -3.97
N ALA A 144 9.80 10.76 -3.59
CA ALA A 144 10.70 11.90 -3.76
C ALA A 144 11.96 11.82 -2.86
N HIS A 145 11.96 10.95 -1.84
CA HIS A 145 13.07 10.86 -0.90
C HIS A 145 14.34 10.29 -1.57
N LYS A 146 15.50 10.92 -1.33
CA LYS A 146 16.79 10.56 -1.95
C LYS A 146 17.22 9.12 -1.65
N ASP A 147 16.96 8.66 -0.42
CA ASP A 147 17.29 7.29 0.01
C ASP A 147 16.11 6.31 -0.18
N GLY A 148 15.09 6.67 -0.96
CA GLY A 148 13.97 5.77 -1.22
C GLY A 148 14.43 4.54 -1.99
N PHE A 149 14.14 3.35 -1.45
CA PHE A 149 14.44 2.08 -2.09
C PHE A 149 13.20 1.58 -2.82
N ASP A 150 13.19 1.77 -4.15
CA ASP A 150 12.01 1.64 -5.02
C ASP A 150 12.41 1.32 -6.47
N SER A 151 11.52 1.48 -7.46
CA SER A 151 11.74 1.07 -8.87
C SER A 151 12.92 1.76 -9.57
N ARG A 152 13.53 2.77 -8.94
CA ARG A 152 14.86 3.26 -9.35
C ARG A 152 15.91 2.17 -9.41
N TYR A 153 15.76 1.10 -8.63
CA TYR A 153 16.77 0.08 -8.45
C TYR A 153 16.28 -1.28 -8.97
N ALA A 154 17.19 -2.06 -9.55
CA ALA A 154 16.87 -3.37 -10.12
C ALA A 154 16.43 -4.37 -9.05
N GLU A 155 16.90 -4.15 -7.82
CA GLU A 155 16.52 -4.88 -6.63
C GLU A 155 15.02 -4.83 -6.31
N ILE A 156 14.32 -3.78 -6.77
CA ILE A 156 12.85 -3.67 -6.72
C ILE A 156 12.25 -3.93 -8.10
N GLY A 157 12.78 -3.30 -9.14
CA GLY A 157 12.25 -3.38 -10.49
C GLY A 157 10.86 -2.71 -10.63
N PHE A 158 10.12 -3.08 -11.68
CA PHE A 158 8.73 -2.67 -11.80
C PHE A 158 7.85 -3.45 -10.80
N VAL A 159 6.92 -2.75 -10.17
CA VAL A 159 5.98 -3.35 -9.23
C VAL A 159 4.77 -3.86 -10.01
N CYS A 160 4.70 -5.17 -10.18
CA CYS A 160 3.67 -5.86 -10.96
C CYS A 160 2.56 -6.45 -10.09
N ARG A 161 1.34 -6.57 -10.64
CA ARG A 161 0.11 -7.06 -9.99
C ARG A 161 0.30 -8.19 -8.98
N ARG A 162 1.12 -9.19 -9.28
CA ARG A 162 1.41 -10.34 -8.38
C ARG A 162 1.97 -9.98 -7.01
N GLN A 163 2.59 -8.82 -6.87
CA GLN A 163 3.21 -8.37 -5.62
C GLN A 163 2.40 -7.24 -4.96
N ILE A 164 1.39 -6.70 -5.65
CA ILE A 164 0.54 -5.61 -5.14
C ILE A 164 -0.47 -6.19 -4.17
N ILE A 165 -0.47 -5.67 -2.95
CA ILE A 165 -1.44 -6.01 -1.90
C ILE A 165 -2.67 -5.12 -2.05
N GLY A 166 -2.46 -3.84 -2.34
CA GLY A 166 -3.53 -2.88 -2.56
C GLY A 166 -3.00 -1.51 -2.95
N SER A 167 -3.95 -0.60 -3.15
CA SER A 167 -3.66 0.79 -3.46
C SER A 167 -4.67 1.70 -2.78
N GLY A 168 -4.30 2.96 -2.60
CA GLY A 168 -5.23 3.94 -2.07
C GLY A 168 -4.58 5.29 -1.89
N ASP A 169 -5.23 6.10 -1.06
CA ASP A 169 -4.93 7.50 -0.92
C ASP A 169 -4.36 7.79 0.47
N ALA A 170 -3.51 8.82 0.53
CA ALA A 170 -2.97 9.27 1.80
C ALA A 170 -4.03 10.03 2.59
N ALA A 171 -4.18 9.70 3.86
CA ALA A 171 -5.00 10.47 4.79
C ALA A 171 -4.08 11.47 5.48
N LEU A 172 -4.26 12.75 5.10
CA LEU A 172 -3.75 13.99 5.73
C LEU A 172 -2.70 13.80 6.84
#